data_AF-A0AAV3ZGX5-F1
#
_entry.id   AF-A0AAV3ZGX5-F1
#
_cell.length_a   1.000
_cell.length_b   1.000
_cell.length_c   1.000
_cell.angle_alpha   90.00
_cell.angle_beta   90.00
_cell.angle_gamma   90.00
#
_symmetry.space_group_name_H-M   'P 1'
#
loop_
_entity.id
_entity.type
_entity.pdbx_description
1 polymer ?
#
loop_
_entity_poly.entity_id
_entity_poly.type
_entity_poly.pdbx_seq_one_letter_code
_entity_poly.pdbx_strand_id
1 'polypeptide(L)' 'MLTLPGDYKLYSIPAPGGGPILSYILNILAGYNMKPSDIATIEGEILTYHRIIEAFKFAYAKGADLADEDFVHVSQ' A
#
# COMPACT_ATOMS: atom_id res chain seq x y z
N MET A 1 -6.48 5.20 9.81
CA MET A 1 -5.92 4.16 10.71
C MET A 1 -6.15 2.82 10.03
N LEU A 2 -5.08 2.06 9.76
CA LEU A 2 -5.17 0.78 9.05
C LEU A 2 -4.83 -0.40 9.97
N THR A 3 -5.61 -1.47 9.86
CA THR A 3 -5.35 -2.75 10.55
C THR A 3 -4.57 -3.66 9.61
N LEU A 4 -3.38 -4.08 10.02
CA LEU A 4 -2.54 -5.02 9.28
C LEU A 4 -2.78 -6.46 9.77
N PRO A 5 -2.38 -7.48 8.99
CA PRO A 5 -2.44 -8.88 9.44
C PRO A 5 -1.72 -9.07 10.79
N GLY A 6 -2.37 -9.77 11.73
CA GLY A 6 -1.84 -9.97 13.09
C GLY A 6 -2.24 -8.88 14.10
N ASP A 7 -3.35 -8.17 13.86
CA ASP A 7 -3.93 -7.14 14.74
C ASP A 7 -3.02 -5.92 15.00
N TYR A 8 -2.02 -5.71 14.14
CA TYR A 8 -1.17 -4.52 14.20
C TYR A 8 -1.91 -3.29 13.69
N LYS A 9 -1.68 -2.16 14.36
CA LYS A 9 -2.27 -0.86 14.02
C LYS A 9 -1.20 0.06 13.44
N LEU A 10 -1.38 0.46 12.18
CA LEU A 10 -0.49 1.42 11.52
C LEU A 10 -0.97 2.85 11.77
N TYR A 11 -0.10 3.66 12.37
CA TYR A 11 -0.26 5.10 12.52
C TYR A 11 0.66 5.79 11.52
N SER A 12 0.09 6.66 10.68
CA SER A 12 0.82 7.41 9.67
C SER A 12 0.21 8.80 9.49
N ILE A 13 0.91 9.66 8.76
CA ILE A 13 0.52 11.06 8.53
C ILE A 13 -0.67 11.10 7.55
N PRO A 14 -1.77 11.80 7.85
CA PRO A 14 -2.89 11.97 6.92
C PRO A 14 -2.49 12.83 5.70
N ALA A 15 -3.40 13.02 4.74
CA ALA A 15 -3.19 13.98 3.66
C ALA A 15 -2.82 15.38 4.23
N PRO A 16 -1.97 16.17 3.56
CA PRO A 16 -1.28 15.93 2.28
C PRO A 16 -0.05 15.01 2.37
N GLY A 17 0.22 14.42 3.54
CA GLY A 17 1.29 13.44 3.72
C GLY A 17 1.03 12.11 2.99
N GLY A 18 2.07 11.30 2.82
CA GLY A 18 2.01 10.03 2.07
C GLY A 18 1.36 8.85 2.78
N GLY A 19 0.77 9.02 3.97
CA GLY A 19 0.17 7.92 4.74
C GLY A 19 -0.98 7.20 4.04
N PRO A 20 -1.86 7.89 3.29
CA PRO A 20 -2.89 7.23 2.48
C PRO A 20 -2.29 6.34 1.38
N ILE A 21 -1.21 6.79 0.70
CA ILE A 21 -0.50 5.98 -0.30
C ILE A 21 0.06 4.71 0.34
N LEU A 22 0.77 4.85 1.47
CA LEU A 22 1.34 3.71 2.20
C LEU A 22 0.23 2.72 2.63
N SER A 23 -0.87 3.24 3.15
CA SER A 23 -2.00 2.42 3.60
C SER A 23 -2.62 1.64 2.44
N TYR A 24 -2.77 2.27 1.28
CA TYR A 24 -3.31 1.64 0.08
C TYR A 24 -2.40 0.53 -0.46
N ILE A 25 -1.08 0.76 -0.50
CA ILE A 25 -0.08 -0.25 -0.86
C ILE A 25 -0.21 -1.47 0.05
N LEU A 26 -0.19 -1.26 1.37
CA LEU A 26 -0.22 -2.35 2.34
C LEU A 26 -1.53 -3.14 2.28
N ASN A 27 -2.65 -2.49 1.97
CA ASN A 27 -3.93 -3.16 1.74
C ASN A 27 -3.90 -4.11 0.53
N ILE A 28 -3.32 -3.67 -0.60
CA ILE A 28 -3.16 -4.54 -1.77
C ILE A 28 -2.28 -5.73 -1.42
N LEU A 29 -1.15 -5.49 -0.74
CA LEU A 29 -0.19 -6.53 -0.38
C LEU A 29 -0.74 -7.53 0.65
N ALA A 30 -1.57 -7.07 1.59
CA ALA A 30 -2.23 -7.92 2.57
C ALA A 30 -3.12 -8.99 1.90
N GLY A 31 -3.73 -8.69 0.75
CA GLY A 31 -4.55 -9.63 -0.02
C GLY A 31 -3.77 -10.83 -0.59
N TYR A 32 -2.44 -10.73 -0.73
CA TYR A 32 -1.59 -11.83 -1.21
C TYR A 32 -1.11 -12.77 -0.10
N ASN A 33 -1.31 -12.39 1.17
CA ASN A 33 -0.95 -13.19 2.34
C ASN A 33 0.49 -13.74 2.28
N MET A 34 1.44 -12.85 1.94
CA MET A 34 2.84 -13.18 1.66
C MET A 34 3.52 -13.92 2.82
N LYS A 35 4.35 -14.91 2.48
CA LYS A 35 5.09 -15.77 3.40
C LYS A 35 6.58 -15.79 3.04
N PRO A 36 7.46 -16.14 3.98
CA PRO A 36 8.88 -16.33 3.68
C PRO A 36 9.15 -17.38 2.58
N SER A 37 8.24 -18.35 2.40
CA SER A 37 8.33 -19.35 1.33
C SER A 37 8.16 -18.75 -0.07
N ASP A 38 7.51 -17.60 -0.19
CA ASP A 38 7.21 -17.00 -1.50
C ASP A 38 8.44 -16.42 -2.18
N ILE A 39 9.56 -16.29 -1.44
CA ILE A 39 10.86 -15.86 -1.95
C ILE A 39 11.91 -16.99 -1.94
N ALA A 40 11.48 -18.24 -1.72
CA ALA A 40 12.39 -19.38 -1.62
C ALA A 40 12.90 -19.88 -2.98
N THR A 41 12.22 -19.53 -4.07
CA THR A 41 12.63 -19.86 -5.45
C THR A 41 12.75 -18.60 -6.28
N ILE A 42 13.51 -18.68 -7.38
CA ILE A 42 13.66 -17.56 -8.31
C ILE A 42 12.30 -17.13 -8.88
N GLU A 43 11.43 -18.07 -9.28
CA GLU A 43 10.11 -17.70 -9.80
C GLU A 43 9.21 -17.06 -8.74
N GLY A 44 9.26 -17.57 -7.50
CA GLY A 44 8.51 -17.01 -6.37
C GLY A 44 8.97 -15.59 -6.06
N GLU A 45 10.28 -15.37 -6.00
CA GLU A 45 10.88 -14.07 -5.78
C GLU A 45 10.45 -13.07 -6.85
N ILE A 46 10.56 -13.45 -8.13
CA ILE A 46 10.13 -12.63 -9.27
C ILE A 46 8.64 -12.26 -9.13
N LEU A 47 7.77 -13.22 -8.84
CA LEU A 47 6.34 -12.97 -8.71
C LEU A 47 6.03 -12.07 -7.50
N THR A 48 6.74 -12.25 -6.40
CA THR A 48 6.60 -11.42 -5.19
C THR A 48 6.97 -9.97 -5.48
N TYR A 49 8.12 -9.72 -6.08
CA TYR A 49 8.52 -8.36 -6.47
C TYR A 49 7.62 -7.76 -7.54
N HIS A 50 7.15 -8.55 -8.51
CA HIS A 50 6.18 -8.09 -9.50
C HIS A 50 4.92 -7.53 -8.83
N ARG A 51 4.34 -8.27 -7.87
CA ARG A 51 3.15 -7.82 -7.12
C ARG A 51 3.42 -6.53 -6.31
N ILE A 52 4.60 -6.41 -5.72
CA ILE A 52 5.01 -5.19 -5.00
C ILE A 52 5.05 -3.98 -5.95
N ILE A 53 5.68 -4.15 -7.11
CA ILE A 53 5.79 -3.09 -8.12
C ILE A 53 4.41 -2.70 -8.65
N GLU A 54 3.52 -3.65 -8.93
CA GLU A 54 2.16 -3.34 -9.36
C GLU A 54 1.36 -2.61 -8.28
N ALA A 55 1.48 -3.02 -7.00
CA ALA A 55 0.84 -2.31 -5.89
C ALA A 55 1.29 -0.84 -5.81
N PHE A 56 2.59 -0.58 -6.02
CA PHE A 56 3.10 0.80 -6.08
C PHE A 56 2.50 1.57 -7.26
N LYS A 57 2.43 1.00 -8.46
CA LYS A 57 1.84 1.67 -9.62
C LYS A 57 0.39 2.09 -9.36
N PHE A 58 -0.43 1.18 -8.80
CA PHE A 58 -1.81 1.49 -8.45
C PHE A 58 -1.92 2.58 -7.38
N ALA A 59 -1.05 2.54 -6.37
CA ALA A 59 -1.06 3.53 -5.30
C ALA A 59 -0.66 4.92 -5.78
N TYR A 60 0.39 5.03 -6.59
CA TYR A 60 0.84 6.32 -7.14
C TYR A 60 -0.11 6.87 -8.19
N ALA A 61 -0.84 6.03 -8.92
CA ALA A 61 -1.94 6.50 -9.78
C ALA A 61 -3.02 7.22 -8.97
N LYS A 62 -3.32 6.75 -7.75
CA LYS A 62 -4.21 7.41 -6.79
C LYS A 62 -3.54 8.54 -6.00
N GLY A 63 -2.22 8.53 -5.91
CA GLY A 63 -1.44 9.58 -5.27
C GLY A 63 -1.58 10.96 -5.94
N ALA A 64 -2.01 11.02 -7.20
CA ALA A 64 -2.34 12.27 -7.88
C ALA A 64 -3.58 12.97 -7.29
N ASP A 65 -4.47 12.22 -6.62
CA ASP A 65 -5.67 12.76 -5.98
C ASP A 65 -5.39 13.26 -4.55
N LEU A 66 -4.16 13.06 -4.03
CA LEU A 66 -3.75 13.60 -2.73
C LEU A 66 -3.48 15.10 -2.86
N ALA A 67 -4.33 15.87 -2.21
CA ALA A 67 -4.23 17.32 -2.12
C ALA A 67 -4.50 17.77 -0.68
N ASP A 68 -4.27 19.05 -0.42
CA ASP A 68 -4.67 19.67 0.84
C ASP A 68 -6.20 19.68 0.95
N GLU A 69 -6.73 19.02 1.98
CA GLU A 69 -8.18 18.86 2.19
C GLU A 69 -8.88 20.21 2.44
N ASP A 70 -8.15 21.23 2.92
CA ASP A 70 -8.68 22.59 3.10
C ASP A 70 -8.89 23.33 1.76
N PHE A 71 -8.28 22.84 0.67
CA PHE A 71 -8.27 23.50 -0.64
C PHE A 71 -8.88 22.65 -1.77
N VAL A 72 -8.96 21.34 -1.61
CA VAL A 72 -9.51 20.40 -2.60
C VAL A 72 -10.42 19.40 -1.91
N HIS A 73 -11.60 19.15 -2.48
CA HIS A 73 -12.50 18.13 -1.95
C HIS A 73 -11.99 16.73 -2.32
N VAL A 74 -11.17 16.16 -1.44
CA VAL A 74 -10.63 14.80 -1.58
C VAL A 74 -11.65 13.83 -0.99
N SER A 75 -12.40 13.10 -1.83
CA SER A 75 -13.25 12.01 -1.34
C SER A 75 -12.37 10.83 -0.94
N GLN A 76 -12.27 10.57 0.36
CA GLN A 76 -11.55 9.43 0.94
C GLN A 76 -12.27 8.09 0.70
#